data_AF-A0A971QK13-F1
#
_entry.id   AF-A0A971QK13-F1
#
_cell.length_a   1.000
_cell.length_b   1.000
_cell.length_c   1.000
_cell.angle_alpha   90.00
_cell.angle_beta   90.00
_cell.angle_gamma   90.00
#
_symmetry.space_group_name_H-M   'P 1'
#
loop_
_entity.id
_entity.type
_entity.pdbx_description
1 polymer ?
#
loop_
_entity_poly.entity_id
_entity_poly.type
_entity_poly.pdbx_seq_one_letter_code
_entity_poly.pdbx_strand_id
1 'polypeptide(L)'
;MNKRSLLSFAMLFFSPFAVYAIGDLTDMQKTEMLRYVPAPDEPWFWLEPDTSRCAYNAAFEKANGLEPGDAVRILGRLLEEEILSPNGGDSNTVARLVDAVLKSGDNSITNVLDRLLFAKTNPWRGMVFCARTGFCGVDQRALAEQVVRRLPSSERELCYVAAFPFIVDTRKGVVNKRELEVTAVLEECAIAETDPLLVSAIDKELASRHNWWKSRNLRKRIARRYADTESAAGQYFRSVIAEIGEPRAFTSQDIWEHLIDRSFEPNGCTEEQNKKLQYYRNRHFALDFGLTAPETLRHLEHFALGLLKEKKATPEGKENVSHVLCAIYRSGEASSTNMLYEALFAEWNPNRLCALDGLFLHVDPSAALKISRRLLEKQEMFSAYERMWCYRQLTGLAAEGKELNIEVQKEVVAFLREVAARDEGQSIAAAVDRWLLKDDPSWARSEDRRRLAARIAAQTPENPIVTAFKDLLKEIGEPADSKRE
;
A
#
# COMPACT_ATOMS: atom_id res chain seq x y z
N MET A 1 2.03 -74.48 23.65
CA MET A 1 1.47 -73.84 24.87
C MET A 1 2.24 -72.55 25.11
N ASN A 2 1.73 -71.37 24.79
CA ASN A 2 0.67 -70.54 25.41
C ASN A 2 1.11 -69.79 26.68
N LYS A 3 0.78 -68.49 26.68
CA LYS A 3 0.50 -67.55 27.80
C LYS A 3 1.71 -66.93 28.53
N ARG A 4 1.89 -65.61 28.37
CA ARG A 4 1.35 -64.52 29.24
C ARG A 4 2.02 -64.57 30.62
N SER A 5 2.52 -63.51 31.24
CA SER A 5 2.34 -62.06 31.08
C SER A 5 3.10 -61.48 32.27
N LEU A 6 3.78 -60.34 32.09
CA LEU A 6 3.91 -59.21 33.03
C LEU A 6 5.05 -58.31 32.51
N LEU A 7 4.81 -57.38 31.57
CA LEU A 7 4.10 -56.10 31.76
C LEU A 7 4.60 -55.36 33.01
N SER A 8 5.51 -54.40 32.81
CA SER A 8 5.48 -53.03 33.36
C SER A 8 6.87 -52.39 33.21
N PHE A 9 7.17 -51.74 32.07
CA PHE A 9 8.11 -50.58 31.98
C PHE A 9 8.31 -50.04 30.55
N ALA A 10 7.31 -50.13 29.67
CA ALA A 10 7.38 -49.56 28.32
C ALA A 10 6.03 -48.98 27.90
N MET A 11 5.57 -47.97 28.64
CA MET A 11 4.60 -46.99 28.14
C MET A 11 5.16 -45.63 28.47
N LEU A 12 5.66 -44.93 27.45
CA LEU A 12 5.81 -43.49 27.28
C LEU A 12 6.89 -43.32 26.20
N PHE A 13 6.61 -42.47 25.20
CA PHE A 13 7.38 -42.26 23.95
C PHE A 13 7.04 -43.18 22.76
N PHE A 14 5.76 -43.25 22.42
CA PHE A 14 5.36 -43.17 21.01
C PHE A 14 4.28 -42.10 20.90
N SER A 15 4.70 -40.83 20.80
CA SER A 15 3.86 -39.82 20.16
C SER A 15 4.24 -39.85 18.68
N PRO A 16 3.37 -40.32 17.77
CA PRO A 16 3.62 -40.13 16.36
C PRO A 16 3.41 -38.64 16.10
N PHE A 17 4.50 -37.89 15.99
CA PHE A 17 4.43 -36.60 15.30
C PHE A 17 3.96 -36.93 13.88
N ALA A 18 2.70 -36.63 13.64
CA ALA A 18 2.06 -36.75 12.36
C ALA A 18 2.71 -35.76 11.41
N VAL A 19 3.77 -36.20 10.74
CA VAL A 19 4.02 -35.77 9.37
C VAL A 19 2.95 -36.48 8.55
N TYR A 20 1.72 -35.95 8.58
CA TYR A 20 0.76 -36.26 7.53
C TYR A 20 1.43 -35.76 6.25
N ALA A 21 1.93 -36.70 5.44
CA ALA A 21 2.15 -36.42 4.05
C ALA A 21 0.84 -35.79 3.53
N ILE A 22 0.96 -34.64 2.89
CA ILE A 22 -0.13 -33.83 2.30
C ILE A 22 -0.83 -34.59 1.13
N GLY A 23 -0.85 -35.93 1.17
CA GLY A 23 -1.26 -36.83 0.10
C GLY A 23 -2.65 -37.48 0.27
N ASP A 24 -3.11 -37.76 1.49
CA ASP A 24 -4.32 -38.59 1.68
C ASP A 24 -5.37 -37.87 2.55
N LEU A 25 -6.01 -36.84 1.99
CA LEU A 25 -7.26 -36.35 2.57
C LEU A 25 -8.37 -37.37 2.34
N THR A 26 -9.09 -37.69 3.40
CA THR A 26 -10.35 -38.45 3.31
C THR A 26 -11.39 -37.66 2.52
N ASP A 27 -12.36 -38.34 1.90
CA ASP A 27 -13.47 -37.68 1.20
C ASP A 27 -14.27 -36.75 2.11
N MET A 28 -14.36 -37.08 3.39
CA MET A 28 -14.96 -36.23 4.42
C MET A 28 -14.16 -34.94 4.60
N GLN A 29 -12.83 -35.01 4.69
CA GLN A 29 -11.97 -33.81 4.79
C GLN A 29 -12.05 -32.96 3.52
N LYS A 30 -12.07 -33.57 2.32
CA LYS A 30 -12.27 -32.83 1.06
C LYS A 30 -13.62 -32.12 1.03
N THR A 31 -14.67 -32.80 1.48
CA THR A 31 -16.02 -32.24 1.56
C THR A 31 -16.08 -31.04 2.50
N GLU A 32 -15.47 -31.16 3.67
CA GLU A 32 -15.38 -30.07 4.66
C GLU A 32 -14.56 -28.91 4.07
N MET A 33 -13.38 -29.16 3.50
CA MET A 33 -12.59 -28.11 2.84
C MET A 33 -13.36 -27.36 1.75
N LEU A 34 -14.21 -28.03 0.98
CA LEU A 34 -15.01 -27.41 -0.08
C LEU A 34 -16.37 -26.88 0.39
N ARG A 35 -16.59 -26.77 1.70
CA ARG A 35 -17.81 -26.17 2.27
C ARG A 35 -17.96 -24.73 1.81
N TYR A 36 -19.19 -24.38 1.44
CA TYR A 36 -19.53 -23.01 1.02
C TYR A 36 -19.34 -22.03 2.18
N VAL A 37 -18.65 -20.93 1.89
CA VAL A 37 -18.49 -19.78 2.80
C VAL A 37 -19.04 -18.55 2.09
N PRO A 38 -20.02 -17.84 2.69
CA PRO A 38 -20.56 -16.62 2.09
C PRO A 38 -19.48 -15.55 1.99
N ALA A 39 -19.61 -14.67 1.00
CA ALA A 39 -18.79 -13.47 0.91
C ALA A 39 -19.13 -12.51 2.08
N PRO A 40 -18.25 -11.58 2.44
CA PRO A 40 -18.56 -10.60 3.47
C PRO A 40 -19.65 -9.65 2.95
N ASP A 41 -20.54 -9.22 3.84
CA ASP A 41 -21.64 -8.31 3.51
C ASP A 41 -21.16 -6.86 3.25
N GLU A 42 -19.93 -6.52 3.67
CA GLU A 42 -19.35 -5.20 3.52
C GLU A 42 -18.28 -5.17 2.41
N PRO A 43 -18.22 -4.10 1.60
CA PRO A 43 -17.16 -3.90 0.64
C PRO A 43 -15.86 -3.59 1.40
N TRP A 44 -15.15 -4.64 1.80
CA TRP A 44 -13.76 -4.52 2.22
C TRP A 44 -12.94 -3.83 1.13
N PHE A 45 -11.87 -3.15 1.56
CA PHE A 45 -10.91 -2.49 0.68
C PHE A 45 -10.55 -3.39 -0.51
N TRP A 46 -11.11 -3.09 -1.69
CA TRP A 46 -11.17 -4.01 -2.83
C TRP A 46 -9.80 -4.27 -3.47
N LEU A 47 -8.74 -3.63 -2.97
CA LEU A 47 -7.33 -3.83 -3.35
C LEU A 47 -6.61 -4.91 -2.53
N GLU A 48 -7.26 -5.53 -1.54
CA GLU A 48 -6.72 -6.70 -0.80
C GLU A 48 -7.34 -8.00 -1.32
N PRO A 49 -6.79 -9.19 -1.07
CA PRO A 49 -7.47 -10.47 -1.37
C PRO A 49 -8.73 -10.70 -0.49
N ASP A 50 -9.67 -11.53 -0.92
CA ASP A 50 -10.84 -11.90 -0.09
C ASP A 50 -10.44 -12.88 1.00
N THR A 51 -10.54 -12.46 2.27
CA THR A 51 -10.13 -13.24 3.46
C THR A 51 -11.28 -13.98 4.15
N SER A 52 -12.45 -14.11 3.50
CA SER A 52 -13.65 -14.71 4.12
C SER A 52 -13.43 -16.12 4.67
N ARG A 53 -12.50 -16.89 4.10
CA ARG A 53 -12.17 -18.24 4.57
C ARG A 53 -10.98 -18.31 5.51
N CYS A 54 -10.30 -17.21 5.85
CA CYS A 54 -9.11 -17.27 6.71
C CYS A 54 -9.37 -17.97 8.04
N ALA A 55 -10.45 -17.60 8.74
CA ALA A 55 -10.82 -18.21 10.02
C ALA A 55 -11.20 -19.70 9.85
N TYR A 56 -11.87 -20.04 8.76
CA TYR A 56 -12.26 -21.41 8.45
C TYR A 56 -11.05 -22.30 8.15
N ASN A 57 -10.13 -21.82 7.32
CA ASN A 57 -8.88 -22.49 6.97
C ASN A 57 -8.03 -22.73 8.23
N ALA A 58 -7.87 -21.72 9.10
CA ALA A 58 -7.13 -21.87 10.35
C ALA A 58 -7.78 -22.89 11.31
N ALA A 59 -9.12 -22.95 11.37
CA ALA A 59 -9.83 -23.94 12.16
C ALA A 59 -9.64 -25.36 11.59
N PHE A 60 -9.70 -25.51 10.26
CA PHE A 60 -9.42 -26.77 9.58
C PHE A 60 -7.98 -27.25 9.82
N GLU A 61 -7.00 -26.35 9.70
CA GLU A 61 -5.58 -26.64 9.94
C GLU A 61 -5.38 -27.15 11.37
N LYS A 62 -5.91 -26.42 12.35
CA LYS A 62 -5.83 -26.80 13.77
C LYS A 62 -6.50 -28.15 14.04
N ALA A 63 -7.67 -28.41 13.46
CA ALA A 63 -8.40 -29.67 13.67
C ALA A 63 -7.68 -30.89 13.09
N ASN A 64 -6.81 -30.68 12.09
CA ASN A 64 -6.10 -31.76 11.40
C ASN A 64 -4.59 -31.77 11.69
N GLY A 65 -4.10 -30.95 12.62
CA GLY A 65 -2.68 -30.87 12.99
C GLY A 65 -1.78 -30.36 11.86
N LEU A 66 -2.31 -29.46 11.01
CA LEU A 66 -1.59 -28.84 9.91
C LEU A 66 -0.97 -27.49 10.33
N GLU A 67 0.05 -27.05 9.60
CA GLU A 67 0.70 -25.77 9.82
C GLU A 67 -0.08 -24.63 9.16
N PRO A 68 0.07 -23.37 9.65
CA PRO A 68 -0.56 -22.21 9.02
C PRO A 68 -0.29 -22.12 7.51
N GLY A 69 -1.35 -22.02 6.73
CA GLY A 69 -1.34 -21.92 5.27
C GLY A 69 -1.35 -23.26 4.53
N ASP A 70 -1.29 -24.40 5.24
CA ASP A 70 -1.39 -25.72 4.59
C ASP A 70 -2.76 -25.92 3.91
N ALA A 71 -3.85 -25.39 4.46
CA ALA A 71 -5.16 -25.53 3.84
C ALA A 71 -5.18 -24.91 2.43
N VAL A 72 -4.52 -23.77 2.24
CA VAL A 72 -4.44 -23.10 0.93
C VAL A 72 -3.54 -23.86 -0.02
N ARG A 73 -2.39 -24.36 0.45
CA ARG A 73 -1.49 -25.21 -0.36
C ARG A 73 -2.21 -26.47 -0.85
N ILE A 74 -3.00 -27.08 0.03
CA ILE A 74 -3.85 -28.22 -0.28
C ILE A 74 -4.90 -27.87 -1.34
N LEU A 75 -5.64 -26.76 -1.16
CA LEU A 75 -6.62 -26.31 -2.15
C LEU A 75 -5.97 -26.08 -3.53
N GLY A 76 -4.79 -25.47 -3.56
CA GLY A 76 -4.03 -25.28 -4.79
C GLY A 76 -3.60 -26.58 -5.46
N ARG A 77 -3.12 -27.54 -4.67
CA ARG A 77 -2.76 -28.86 -5.17
C ARG A 77 -3.97 -29.62 -5.73
N LEU A 78 -5.09 -29.63 -5.01
CA LEU A 78 -6.34 -30.24 -5.49
C LEU A 78 -6.82 -29.59 -6.79
N LEU A 79 -6.71 -28.26 -6.90
CA LEU A 79 -7.03 -27.55 -8.13
C LEU A 79 -6.11 -27.93 -9.30
N GLU A 80 -4.81 -28.07 -9.02
CA GLU A 80 -3.82 -28.49 -10.02
C GLU A 80 -4.05 -29.94 -10.48
N GLU A 81 -4.32 -30.85 -9.56
CA GLU A 81 -4.66 -32.26 -9.85
C GLU A 81 -5.94 -32.37 -10.69
N GLU A 82 -6.98 -31.60 -10.35
CA GLU A 82 -8.26 -31.63 -11.08
C GLU A 82 -8.12 -31.07 -12.50
N ILE A 83 -7.42 -29.94 -12.67
CA ILE A 83 -7.23 -29.30 -13.99
C ILE A 83 -6.31 -30.12 -14.89
N LEU A 84 -5.26 -30.73 -14.33
CA LEU A 84 -4.32 -31.56 -15.09
C LEU A 84 -4.79 -33.02 -15.23
N SER A 85 -5.99 -33.34 -14.72
CA SER A 85 -6.57 -34.67 -14.83
C SER A 85 -6.71 -35.09 -16.30
N PRO A 86 -6.24 -36.29 -16.68
CA PRO A 86 -6.37 -36.80 -18.05
C PRO A 86 -7.82 -36.88 -18.55
N ASN A 87 -8.79 -36.97 -17.63
CA ASN A 87 -10.21 -37.08 -17.94
C ASN A 87 -10.93 -35.73 -18.03
N GLY A 88 -10.21 -34.61 -17.99
CA GLY A 88 -10.75 -33.26 -18.19
C GLY A 88 -11.27 -32.54 -16.94
N GLY A 89 -11.22 -33.21 -15.77
CA GLY A 89 -11.69 -32.66 -14.49
C GLY A 89 -13.21 -32.45 -14.42
N ASP A 90 -13.80 -32.62 -13.23
CA ASP A 90 -15.21 -32.33 -12.97
C ASP A 90 -15.45 -30.82 -12.82
N SER A 91 -16.34 -30.27 -13.64
CA SER A 91 -16.60 -28.83 -13.70
C SER A 91 -17.08 -28.26 -12.36
N ASN A 92 -17.87 -29.02 -11.61
CA ASN A 92 -18.40 -28.58 -10.31
C ASN A 92 -17.29 -28.55 -9.24
N THR A 93 -16.41 -29.54 -9.27
CA THR A 93 -15.23 -29.63 -8.40
C THR A 93 -14.27 -28.48 -8.67
N VAL A 94 -13.93 -28.22 -9.94
CA VAL A 94 -13.09 -27.08 -10.33
C VAL A 94 -13.70 -25.76 -9.87
N ALA A 95 -15.01 -25.55 -10.07
CA ALA A 95 -15.69 -24.33 -9.64
C ALA A 95 -15.62 -24.11 -8.12
N ARG A 96 -15.83 -25.17 -7.32
CA ARG A 96 -15.75 -25.11 -5.85
C ARG A 96 -14.32 -24.85 -5.36
N LEU A 97 -13.33 -25.47 -6.01
CA LEU A 97 -11.91 -25.25 -5.69
C LEU A 97 -11.49 -23.82 -6.00
N VAL A 98 -11.90 -23.28 -7.16
CA VAL A 98 -11.65 -21.88 -7.53
C VAL A 98 -12.30 -20.91 -6.54
N ASP A 99 -13.55 -21.14 -6.14
CA ASP A 99 -14.23 -20.30 -5.13
C ASP A 99 -13.52 -20.35 -3.76
N ALA A 100 -13.11 -21.55 -3.33
CA ALA A 100 -12.38 -21.72 -2.07
C ALA A 100 -11.00 -21.04 -2.09
N VAL A 101 -10.30 -21.11 -3.23
CA VAL A 101 -9.03 -20.40 -3.45
C VAL A 101 -9.26 -18.90 -3.38
N LEU A 102 -10.20 -18.35 -4.15
CA LEU A 102 -10.48 -16.91 -4.22
C LEU A 102 -10.72 -16.27 -2.85
N LYS A 103 -11.46 -16.97 -1.98
CA LYS A 103 -11.81 -16.49 -0.63
C LYS A 103 -10.78 -16.82 0.45
N SER A 104 -9.63 -17.41 0.07
CA SER A 104 -8.61 -17.84 1.02
C SER A 104 -7.78 -16.71 1.61
N GLY A 105 -7.70 -15.57 0.92
CA GLY A 105 -6.94 -14.41 1.36
C GLY A 105 -5.42 -14.54 1.22
N ASP A 106 -4.91 -15.70 0.79
CA ASP A 106 -3.50 -16.04 0.84
C ASP A 106 -2.85 -15.97 -0.55
N ASN A 107 -1.94 -15.01 -0.72
CA ASN A 107 -1.22 -14.76 -1.97
C ASN A 107 -0.27 -15.90 -2.37
N SER A 108 0.04 -16.88 -1.50
CA SER A 108 0.89 -18.02 -1.86
C SER A 108 0.32 -18.87 -2.99
N ILE A 109 -1.01 -18.80 -3.21
CA ILE A 109 -1.71 -19.51 -4.28
C ILE A 109 -1.41 -18.97 -5.68
N THR A 110 -0.93 -17.72 -5.79
CA THR A 110 -0.68 -17.05 -7.08
C THR A 110 0.28 -17.84 -7.98
N ASN A 111 1.30 -18.48 -7.41
CA ASN A 111 2.23 -19.32 -8.17
C ASN A 111 1.53 -20.52 -8.82
N VAL A 112 0.59 -21.15 -8.12
CA VAL A 112 -0.19 -22.29 -8.65
C VAL A 112 -1.13 -21.79 -9.76
N LEU A 113 -1.83 -20.68 -9.52
CA LEU A 113 -2.70 -20.08 -10.52
C LEU A 113 -1.94 -19.66 -11.78
N ASP A 114 -0.75 -19.08 -11.65
CA ASP A 114 0.10 -18.70 -12.79
C ASP A 114 0.59 -19.94 -13.55
N ARG A 115 1.02 -21.01 -12.86
CA ARG A 115 1.38 -22.28 -13.52
C ARG A 115 0.22 -22.84 -14.34
N LEU A 116 -0.99 -22.83 -13.78
CA LEU A 116 -2.18 -23.35 -14.43
C LEU A 116 -2.65 -22.46 -15.58
N LEU A 117 -2.64 -21.14 -15.41
CA LEU A 117 -3.03 -20.17 -16.43
C LEU A 117 -2.17 -20.31 -17.69
N PHE A 118 -0.85 -20.47 -17.50
CA PHE A 118 0.12 -20.57 -18.58
C PHE A 118 0.51 -22.01 -18.92
N ALA A 119 -0.22 -23.01 -18.43
CA ALA A 119 -0.02 -24.40 -18.80
C ALA A 119 -0.32 -24.59 -20.30
N LYS A 120 0.43 -25.48 -20.95
CA LYS A 120 0.32 -25.76 -22.39
C LYS A 120 -1.09 -26.20 -22.80
N THR A 121 -1.76 -26.95 -21.94
CA THR A 121 -3.14 -27.40 -22.13
C THR A 121 -3.90 -27.19 -20.83
N ASN A 122 -4.88 -26.29 -20.85
CA ASN A 122 -5.78 -26.06 -19.73
C ASN A 122 -7.20 -25.78 -20.25
N PRO A 123 -8.14 -26.73 -20.16
CA PRO A 123 -9.52 -26.53 -20.60
C PRO A 123 -10.27 -25.51 -19.73
N TRP A 124 -9.79 -25.26 -18.50
CA TRP A 124 -10.39 -24.36 -17.51
C TRP A 124 -9.69 -22.99 -17.44
N ARG A 125 -8.88 -22.65 -18.46
CA ARG A 125 -8.03 -21.44 -18.44
C ARG A 125 -8.79 -20.16 -18.15
N GLY A 126 -10.00 -20.00 -18.69
CA GLY A 126 -10.83 -18.83 -18.41
C GLY A 126 -11.23 -18.71 -16.93
N MET A 127 -11.54 -19.83 -16.27
CA MET A 127 -11.84 -19.82 -14.83
C MET A 127 -10.60 -19.52 -14.00
N VAL A 128 -9.43 -20.06 -14.36
CA VAL A 128 -8.16 -19.78 -13.68
C VAL A 128 -7.78 -18.30 -13.85
N PHE A 129 -8.00 -17.72 -15.03
CA PHE A 129 -7.81 -16.29 -15.27
C PHE A 129 -8.67 -15.46 -14.32
N CYS A 130 -9.98 -15.72 -14.25
CA CYS A 130 -10.89 -15.03 -13.33
C CYS A 130 -10.57 -15.26 -11.85
N ALA A 131 -9.95 -16.39 -11.50
CA ALA A 131 -9.46 -16.64 -10.16
C ALA A 131 -8.22 -15.78 -9.85
N ARG A 132 -7.30 -15.73 -10.81
CA ARG A 132 -6.02 -15.02 -10.67
C ARG A 132 -6.19 -13.50 -10.56
N THR A 133 -7.25 -12.93 -11.14
CA THR A 133 -7.55 -11.49 -11.00
C THR A 133 -7.73 -11.08 -9.55
N GLY A 134 -8.30 -11.95 -8.69
CA GLY A 134 -8.54 -11.68 -7.27
C GLY A 134 -7.30 -11.61 -6.37
N PHE A 135 -6.12 -11.80 -6.97
CA PHE A 135 -4.83 -11.72 -6.31
C PHE A 135 -3.89 -10.73 -7.01
N CYS A 136 -4.42 -9.80 -7.82
CA CYS A 136 -3.59 -8.79 -8.47
C CYS A 136 -3.23 -7.64 -7.54
N GLY A 137 -4.03 -7.39 -6.49
CA GLY A 137 -3.92 -6.20 -5.67
C GLY A 137 -3.93 -4.94 -6.55
N VAL A 138 -2.88 -4.12 -6.46
CA VAL A 138 -2.72 -2.90 -7.27
C VAL A 138 -2.00 -3.12 -8.61
N ASP A 139 -1.54 -4.34 -8.92
CA ASP A 139 -0.71 -4.61 -10.11
C ASP A 139 -1.42 -5.47 -11.19
N GLN A 140 -2.60 -5.02 -11.62
CA GLN A 140 -3.38 -5.70 -12.68
C GLN A 140 -2.65 -5.77 -14.03
N ARG A 141 -1.80 -4.78 -14.34
CA ARG A 141 -1.09 -4.63 -15.61
C ARG A 141 -0.05 -5.72 -15.80
N ALA A 142 0.68 -6.09 -14.76
CA ALA A 142 1.63 -7.19 -14.86
C ALA A 142 0.96 -8.50 -15.29
N LEU A 143 -0.24 -8.79 -14.78
CA LEU A 143 -1.02 -9.95 -15.23
C LEU A 143 -1.49 -9.77 -16.68
N ALA A 144 -2.07 -8.62 -17.03
CA ALA A 144 -2.56 -8.33 -18.37
C ALA A 144 -1.45 -8.48 -19.43
N GLU A 145 -0.27 -7.89 -19.20
CA GLU A 145 0.88 -7.98 -20.09
C GLU A 145 1.39 -9.43 -20.21
N GLN A 146 1.40 -10.19 -19.11
CA GLN A 146 1.76 -11.61 -19.17
C GLN A 146 0.77 -12.43 -20.00
N VAL A 147 -0.53 -12.20 -19.83
CA VAL A 147 -1.60 -12.86 -20.62
C VAL A 147 -1.43 -12.56 -22.10
N VAL A 148 -1.28 -11.28 -22.47
CA VAL A 148 -1.10 -10.87 -23.87
C VAL A 148 0.18 -11.45 -24.48
N ARG A 149 1.28 -11.42 -23.73
CA ARG A 149 2.59 -11.87 -24.21
C ARG A 149 2.70 -13.38 -24.34
N ARG A 150 2.09 -14.16 -23.45
CA ARG A 150 2.35 -15.60 -23.31
C ARG A 150 1.30 -16.49 -23.94
N LEU A 151 0.05 -16.04 -24.02
CA LEU A 151 -1.06 -16.83 -24.56
C LEU A 151 -1.34 -16.45 -26.02
N PRO A 152 -1.67 -17.41 -26.89
CA PRO A 152 -2.16 -17.11 -28.25
C PRO A 152 -3.54 -16.45 -28.22
N SER A 153 -3.92 -15.69 -29.27
CA SER A 153 -5.18 -14.92 -29.31
C SER A 153 -6.42 -15.77 -28.98
N SER A 154 -6.51 -16.99 -29.50
CA SER A 154 -7.64 -17.90 -29.23
C SER A 154 -7.76 -18.29 -27.76
N GLU A 155 -6.66 -18.38 -27.02
CA GLU A 155 -6.70 -18.67 -25.58
C GLU A 155 -6.98 -17.41 -24.75
N ARG A 156 -6.52 -16.24 -25.20
CA ARG A 156 -6.87 -14.95 -24.59
C ARG A 156 -8.36 -14.66 -24.70
N GLU A 157 -8.95 -14.97 -25.85
CA GLU A 157 -10.40 -14.89 -26.06
C GLU A 157 -11.18 -15.69 -25.00
N LEU A 158 -10.78 -16.93 -24.73
CA LEU A 158 -11.40 -17.76 -23.68
C LEU A 158 -11.30 -17.11 -22.29
N CYS A 159 -10.16 -16.48 -21.98
CA CYS A 159 -9.99 -15.73 -20.74
C CYS A 159 -10.95 -14.54 -20.64
N TYR A 160 -11.04 -13.73 -21.69
CA TYR A 160 -11.90 -12.54 -21.69
C TYR A 160 -13.38 -12.90 -21.64
N VAL A 161 -13.82 -13.87 -22.45
CA VAL A 161 -15.22 -14.34 -22.45
C VAL A 161 -15.64 -14.90 -21.10
N ALA A 162 -14.78 -15.65 -20.42
CA ALA A 162 -15.05 -16.14 -19.07
C ALA A 162 -15.12 -15.02 -18.01
N ALA A 163 -14.46 -13.89 -18.26
CA ALA A 163 -14.40 -12.74 -17.37
C ALA A 163 -15.59 -11.78 -17.55
N PHE A 164 -16.17 -11.67 -18.75
CA PHE A 164 -17.28 -10.75 -19.03
C PHE A 164 -18.48 -10.84 -18.08
N PRO A 165 -18.92 -12.03 -17.61
CA PRO A 165 -20.00 -12.14 -16.62
C PRO A 165 -19.72 -11.41 -15.30
N PHE A 166 -18.44 -11.18 -14.98
CA PHE A 166 -17.98 -10.52 -13.76
C PHE A 166 -17.57 -9.05 -14.00
N ILE A 167 -17.85 -8.45 -15.16
CA ILE A 167 -17.68 -7.00 -15.30
C ILE A 167 -18.67 -6.30 -14.38
N VAL A 168 -18.19 -5.27 -13.66
CA VAL A 168 -19.01 -4.41 -12.81
C VAL A 168 -20.22 -3.91 -13.59
N ASP A 169 -21.41 -4.30 -13.12
CA ASP A 169 -22.67 -3.78 -13.62
C ASP A 169 -23.16 -2.69 -12.68
N THR A 170 -22.83 -1.45 -13.03
CA THR A 170 -23.21 -0.26 -12.27
C THR A 170 -24.72 -0.08 -12.10
N ARG A 171 -25.56 -0.85 -12.81
CA ARG A 171 -27.02 -0.85 -12.66
C ARG A 171 -27.52 -1.68 -11.46
N LYS A 172 -26.70 -2.60 -10.93
CA LYS A 172 -27.09 -3.53 -9.86
C LYS A 172 -27.03 -2.91 -8.46
N GLY A 173 -26.50 -1.70 -8.31
CA GLY A 173 -26.41 -0.96 -7.04
C GLY A 173 -25.39 -1.52 -6.04
N VAL A 174 -25.23 -2.84 -5.96
CA VAL A 174 -24.21 -3.53 -5.18
C VAL A 174 -23.17 -4.10 -6.13
N VAL A 175 -21.92 -3.67 -5.99
CA VAL A 175 -20.78 -4.18 -6.74
C VAL A 175 -19.96 -5.04 -5.79
N ASN A 176 -19.72 -6.29 -6.17
CA ASN A 176 -18.85 -7.14 -5.35
C ASN A 176 -17.38 -6.96 -5.76
N LYS A 177 -16.48 -7.27 -4.83
CA LYS A 177 -15.04 -7.12 -4.99
C LYS A 177 -14.46 -7.83 -6.22
N ARG A 178 -14.92 -9.06 -6.46
CA ARG A 178 -14.49 -9.86 -7.62
C ARG A 178 -14.82 -9.15 -8.93
N GLU A 179 -15.97 -8.49 -9.01
CA GLU A 179 -16.34 -7.73 -10.20
C GLU A 179 -15.39 -6.55 -10.44
N LEU A 180 -14.98 -5.83 -9.38
CA LEU A 180 -14.01 -4.73 -9.48
C LEU A 180 -12.65 -5.21 -9.97
N GLU A 181 -12.13 -6.29 -9.42
CA GLU A 181 -10.83 -6.85 -9.78
C GLU A 181 -10.79 -7.36 -11.23
N VAL A 182 -11.83 -8.09 -11.64
CA VAL A 182 -11.95 -8.56 -13.02
C VAL A 182 -12.05 -7.38 -13.98
N THR A 183 -12.86 -6.37 -13.65
CA THR A 183 -13.01 -5.18 -14.49
C THR A 183 -11.69 -4.44 -14.63
N ALA A 184 -10.96 -4.21 -13.54
CA ALA A 184 -9.66 -3.53 -13.58
C ALA A 184 -8.63 -4.29 -14.42
N VAL A 185 -8.58 -5.63 -14.32
CA VAL A 185 -7.70 -6.45 -15.19
C VAL A 185 -8.12 -6.39 -16.66
N LEU A 186 -9.43 -6.39 -16.96
CA LEU A 186 -9.91 -6.26 -18.34
C LEU A 186 -9.59 -4.89 -18.96
N GLU A 187 -9.64 -3.81 -18.18
CA GLU A 187 -9.20 -2.49 -18.65
C GLU A 187 -7.71 -2.49 -19.03
N GLU A 188 -6.85 -3.12 -18.21
CA GLU A 188 -5.42 -3.28 -18.51
C GLU A 188 -5.17 -4.23 -19.69
N CYS A 189 -5.97 -5.28 -19.84
CA CYS A 189 -5.94 -6.15 -21.02
C CYS A 189 -6.27 -5.36 -22.29
N ALA A 190 -7.27 -4.47 -22.27
CA ALA A 190 -7.61 -3.63 -23.43
C ALA A 190 -6.45 -2.70 -23.83
N ILE A 191 -5.62 -2.30 -22.87
CA ILE A 191 -4.41 -1.50 -23.12
C ILE A 191 -3.28 -2.36 -23.70
N ALA A 192 -3.00 -3.50 -23.07
CA ALA A 192 -1.87 -4.35 -23.42
C ALA A 192 -2.10 -5.12 -24.73
N GLU A 193 -3.35 -5.49 -25.01
CA GLU A 193 -3.73 -6.33 -26.14
C GLU A 193 -3.29 -5.69 -27.46
N THR A 194 -2.97 -6.57 -28.40
CA THR A 194 -2.43 -6.27 -29.74
C THR A 194 -3.37 -6.71 -30.86
N ASP A 195 -4.30 -7.62 -30.56
CA ASP A 195 -5.33 -8.10 -31.49
C ASP A 195 -6.53 -7.13 -31.50
N PRO A 196 -6.76 -6.39 -32.60
CA PRO A 196 -7.83 -5.39 -32.66
C PRO A 196 -9.22 -5.97 -32.40
N LEU A 197 -9.47 -7.24 -32.79
CA LEU A 197 -10.77 -7.87 -32.60
C LEU A 197 -11.03 -8.14 -31.12
N LEU A 198 -10.03 -8.65 -30.39
CA LEU A 198 -10.14 -8.88 -28.95
C LEU A 198 -10.31 -7.58 -28.17
N VAL A 199 -9.55 -6.52 -28.52
CA VAL A 199 -9.72 -5.19 -27.91
C VAL A 199 -11.14 -4.67 -28.14
N SER A 200 -11.69 -4.84 -29.35
CA SER A 200 -13.06 -4.42 -29.64
C SER A 200 -14.11 -5.22 -28.84
N ALA A 201 -13.87 -6.50 -28.58
CA ALA A 201 -14.77 -7.33 -27.76
C ALA A 201 -14.76 -6.87 -26.30
N ILE A 202 -13.57 -6.61 -25.73
CA ILE A 202 -13.43 -6.08 -24.38
C ILE A 202 -14.12 -4.70 -24.27
N ASP A 203 -13.88 -3.78 -25.21
CA ASP A 203 -14.49 -2.44 -25.18
C ASP A 203 -16.02 -2.50 -25.20
N LYS A 204 -16.61 -3.35 -26.06
CA LYS A 204 -18.06 -3.52 -26.14
C LYS A 204 -18.66 -3.99 -24.83
N GLU A 205 -18.05 -4.99 -24.20
CA GLU A 205 -18.55 -5.54 -22.94
C GLU A 205 -18.39 -4.53 -21.80
N LEU A 206 -17.24 -3.87 -21.67
CA LEU A 206 -17.03 -2.80 -20.69
C LEU A 206 -18.04 -1.65 -20.90
N ALA A 207 -18.20 -1.18 -22.13
CA ALA A 207 -19.14 -0.09 -22.45
C ALA A 207 -20.61 -0.47 -22.20
N SER A 208 -20.96 -1.75 -22.29
CA SER A 208 -22.34 -2.20 -22.07
C SER A 208 -22.76 -2.24 -20.58
N ARG A 209 -21.81 -2.38 -19.65
CA ARG A 209 -22.09 -2.63 -18.21
C ARG A 209 -21.48 -1.58 -17.27
N HIS A 210 -20.29 -1.08 -17.59
CA HIS A 210 -19.50 -0.20 -16.74
C HIS A 210 -19.66 1.27 -17.18
N ASN A 211 -20.54 2.02 -16.51
CA ASN A 211 -20.87 3.40 -16.92
C ASN A 211 -19.64 4.32 -16.96
N TRP A 212 -18.66 4.14 -16.08
CA TRP A 212 -17.44 4.95 -16.06
C TRP A 212 -16.55 4.72 -17.29
N TRP A 213 -16.57 3.52 -17.88
CA TRP A 213 -15.78 3.22 -19.08
C TRP A 213 -16.23 4.04 -20.30
N LYS A 214 -17.55 4.28 -20.43
CA LYS A 214 -18.15 4.85 -21.65
C LYS A 214 -17.52 6.16 -22.10
N SER A 215 -17.25 7.07 -21.17
CA SER A 215 -16.72 8.42 -21.43
C SER A 215 -15.24 8.57 -21.09
N ARG A 216 -14.59 7.49 -20.61
CA ARG A 216 -13.23 7.53 -20.08
C ARG A 216 -12.21 7.96 -21.15
N ASN A 217 -11.23 8.79 -20.76
CA ASN A 217 -10.22 9.27 -21.71
C ASN A 217 -9.34 8.11 -22.22
N LEU A 218 -9.07 7.11 -21.37
CA LEU A 218 -8.40 5.87 -21.76
C LEU A 218 -9.10 5.17 -22.95
N ARG A 219 -10.43 5.05 -22.91
CA ARG A 219 -11.22 4.44 -23.99
C ARG A 219 -11.01 5.17 -25.32
N LYS A 220 -11.01 6.51 -25.29
CA LYS A 220 -10.73 7.33 -26.48
C LYS A 220 -9.34 7.06 -27.04
N ARG A 221 -8.34 6.88 -26.17
CA ARG A 221 -6.96 6.60 -26.57
C ARG A 221 -6.82 5.22 -27.20
N ILE A 222 -7.49 4.21 -26.64
CA ILE A 222 -7.58 2.87 -27.23
C ILE A 222 -8.25 2.95 -28.60
N ALA A 223 -9.37 3.68 -28.70
CA ALA A 223 -10.07 3.86 -29.98
C ALA A 223 -9.15 4.50 -31.02
N ARG A 224 -8.44 5.58 -30.67
CA ARG A 224 -7.47 6.24 -31.56
C ARG A 224 -6.35 5.32 -32.00
N ARG A 225 -5.82 4.48 -31.11
CA ARG A 225 -4.76 3.51 -31.43
C ARG A 225 -5.20 2.51 -32.50
N TYR A 226 -6.47 2.08 -32.48
CA TYR A 226 -6.98 1.04 -33.37
C TYR A 226 -7.80 1.56 -34.55
N ALA A 227 -8.11 2.86 -34.59
CA ALA A 227 -8.94 3.49 -35.62
C ALA A 227 -8.43 3.29 -37.05
N ASP A 228 -7.11 3.20 -37.26
CA ASP A 228 -6.53 3.05 -38.59
C ASP A 228 -6.41 1.60 -39.06
N THR A 229 -6.89 0.64 -38.27
CA THR A 229 -6.91 -0.77 -38.67
C THR A 229 -7.92 -0.98 -39.81
N GLU A 230 -7.56 -1.74 -40.84
CA GLU A 230 -8.44 -2.05 -41.98
C GLU A 230 -9.55 -3.07 -41.66
N SER A 231 -9.64 -3.54 -40.41
CA SER A 231 -10.59 -4.56 -39.96
C SER A 231 -11.92 -3.97 -39.46
N ALA A 232 -12.89 -4.85 -39.16
CA ALA A 232 -14.14 -4.48 -38.49
C ALA A 232 -13.91 -3.78 -37.13
N ALA A 233 -12.81 -4.10 -36.44
CA ALA A 233 -12.42 -3.40 -35.21
C ALA A 233 -12.03 -1.93 -35.47
N GLY A 234 -11.32 -1.64 -36.57
CA GLY A 234 -10.98 -0.27 -36.93
C GLY A 234 -12.22 0.55 -37.29
N GLN A 235 -13.18 -0.04 -38.02
CA GLN A 235 -14.48 0.59 -38.27
C GLN A 235 -15.21 0.90 -36.95
N TYR A 236 -15.26 -0.07 -36.03
CA TYR A 236 -15.84 0.10 -34.71
C TYR A 236 -15.21 1.26 -33.94
N PHE A 237 -13.88 1.32 -33.86
CA PHE A 237 -13.21 2.37 -33.10
C PHE A 237 -13.27 3.76 -33.74
N ARG A 238 -13.37 3.86 -35.08
CA ARG A 238 -13.73 5.12 -35.74
C ARG A 238 -15.12 5.61 -35.32
N SER A 239 -16.09 4.70 -35.21
CA SER A 239 -17.42 5.04 -34.68
C SER A 239 -17.36 5.46 -33.20
N VAL A 240 -16.54 4.80 -32.37
CA VAL A 240 -16.33 5.23 -30.98
C VAL A 240 -15.78 6.65 -30.91
N ILE A 241 -14.73 6.99 -31.69
CA ILE A 241 -14.19 8.37 -31.72
C ILE A 241 -15.26 9.37 -32.17
N ALA A 242 -16.06 9.03 -33.18
CA ALA A 242 -17.15 9.89 -33.63
C ALA A 242 -18.23 10.10 -32.56
N GLU A 243 -18.48 9.10 -31.71
CA GLU A 243 -19.47 9.15 -30.62
C GLU A 243 -18.98 9.95 -29.41
N ILE A 244 -17.78 9.63 -28.89
CA ILE A 244 -17.30 10.16 -27.60
C ILE A 244 -16.17 11.20 -27.72
N GLY A 245 -15.72 11.46 -28.95
CA GLY A 245 -14.69 12.45 -29.28
C GLY A 245 -13.25 11.96 -29.11
N GLU A 246 -12.31 12.81 -29.51
CA GLU A 246 -10.87 12.58 -29.40
C GLU A 246 -10.37 12.59 -27.95
N PRO A 247 -9.27 11.89 -27.64
CA PRO A 247 -8.58 12.04 -26.37
C PRO A 247 -8.19 13.49 -26.11
N ARG A 248 -8.39 13.97 -24.89
CA ARG A 248 -7.98 15.31 -24.47
C ARG A 248 -6.78 15.28 -23.54
N ALA A 249 -6.08 16.41 -23.45
CA ALA A 249 -5.14 16.68 -22.36
C ALA A 249 -5.88 16.83 -21.03
N PHE A 250 -5.19 16.55 -19.93
CA PHE A 250 -5.71 16.82 -18.60
C PHE A 250 -5.64 18.31 -18.27
N THR A 251 -6.44 18.71 -17.29
CA THR A 251 -6.55 20.04 -16.72
C THR A 251 -6.25 19.97 -15.22
N SER A 252 -6.08 21.12 -14.56
CA SER A 252 -5.94 21.15 -13.10
C SER A 252 -7.16 20.56 -12.37
N GLN A 253 -8.35 20.62 -12.98
CA GLN A 253 -9.55 20.03 -12.42
C GLN A 253 -9.44 18.49 -12.37
N ASP A 254 -8.86 17.87 -13.40
CA ASP A 254 -8.65 16.41 -13.42
C ASP A 254 -7.71 15.95 -12.30
N ILE A 255 -6.70 16.76 -11.95
CA ILE A 255 -5.80 16.48 -10.82
C ILE A 255 -6.61 16.45 -9.52
N TRP A 256 -7.50 17.43 -9.30
CA TRP A 256 -8.36 17.46 -8.12
C TRP A 256 -9.32 16.29 -8.05
N GLU A 257 -9.95 15.92 -9.17
CA GLU A 257 -11.00 14.91 -9.21
C GLU A 257 -10.45 13.49 -9.12
N HIS A 258 -9.24 13.24 -9.63
CA HIS A 258 -8.73 11.88 -9.82
C HIS A 258 -7.49 11.54 -8.97
N LEU A 259 -6.63 12.51 -8.67
CA LEU A 259 -5.38 12.26 -7.93
C LEU A 259 -5.47 12.60 -6.45
N ILE A 260 -6.46 13.40 -6.04
CA ILE A 260 -6.51 13.98 -4.70
C ILE A 260 -7.76 13.50 -3.98
N ASP A 261 -7.58 12.91 -2.80
CA ASP A 261 -8.70 12.65 -1.91
C ASP A 261 -9.13 13.93 -1.20
N ARG A 262 -10.39 14.31 -1.38
CA ARG A 262 -11.02 15.42 -0.64
C ARG A 262 -12.00 14.94 0.42
N SER A 263 -12.25 13.63 0.52
CA SER A 263 -13.05 13.07 1.61
C SER A 263 -12.18 13.01 2.87
N PHE A 264 -12.38 13.99 3.76
CA PHE A 264 -11.79 13.99 5.11
C PHE A 264 -12.51 13.03 6.06
N GLU A 265 -13.52 12.30 5.60
CA GLU A 265 -14.09 11.24 6.40
C GLU A 265 -13.03 10.16 6.57
N PRO A 266 -12.70 9.76 7.81
CA PRO A 266 -11.88 8.58 8.00
C PRO A 266 -12.67 7.43 7.38
N ASN A 267 -12.31 7.04 6.16
CA ASN A 267 -12.90 5.91 5.43
C ASN A 267 -12.57 4.56 6.13
N GLY A 268 -12.26 4.58 7.44
CA GLY A 268 -11.68 3.47 8.20
C GLY A 268 -10.33 2.98 7.67
N CYS A 269 -9.78 3.63 6.65
CA CYS A 269 -8.60 3.14 5.93
C CYS A 269 -7.34 3.39 6.76
N THR A 270 -6.53 2.34 6.89
CA THR A 270 -5.18 2.43 7.44
C THR A 270 -4.27 3.25 6.50
N GLU A 271 -3.15 3.73 7.01
CA GLU A 271 -2.18 4.48 6.19
C GLU A 271 -1.65 3.66 5.01
N GLU A 272 -1.45 2.35 5.20
CA GLU A 272 -1.05 1.43 4.13
C GLU A 272 -2.12 1.34 3.02
N GLN A 273 -3.39 1.32 3.40
CA GLN A 273 -4.50 1.31 2.44
C GLN A 273 -4.56 2.65 1.67
N ASN A 274 -4.37 3.78 2.35
CA ASN A 274 -4.31 5.07 1.68
C ASN A 274 -3.16 5.16 0.66
N LYS A 275 -1.99 4.57 0.96
CA LYS A 275 -0.87 4.48 0.01
C LYS A 275 -1.24 3.64 -1.22
N LYS A 276 -1.85 2.46 -1.03
CA LYS A 276 -2.32 1.62 -2.14
C LYS A 276 -3.36 2.33 -3.01
N LEU A 277 -4.29 3.06 -2.39
CA LEU A 277 -5.29 3.84 -3.10
C LEU A 277 -4.65 4.98 -3.93
N GLN A 278 -3.67 5.67 -3.35
CA GLN A 278 -2.95 6.71 -4.07
C GLN A 278 -2.16 6.16 -5.26
N TYR A 279 -1.47 5.02 -5.07
CA TYR A 279 -0.80 4.33 -6.17
C TYR A 279 -1.77 3.97 -7.30
N TYR A 280 -2.94 3.43 -6.95
CA TYR A 280 -4.00 3.13 -7.90
C TYR A 280 -4.48 4.38 -8.67
N ARG A 281 -4.75 5.49 -7.96
CA ARG A 281 -5.13 6.78 -8.56
C ARG A 281 -4.08 7.30 -9.54
N ASN A 282 -2.81 7.31 -9.13
CA ASN A 282 -1.70 7.76 -9.96
C ASN A 282 -1.62 6.97 -11.27
N ARG A 283 -1.79 5.65 -11.19
CA ARG A 283 -1.77 4.77 -12.35
C ARG A 283 -2.97 4.98 -13.27
N HIS A 284 -4.18 5.07 -12.72
CA HIS A 284 -5.39 5.30 -13.52
C HIS A 284 -5.32 6.63 -14.27
N PHE A 285 -4.88 7.69 -13.59
CA PHE A 285 -4.64 8.99 -14.21
C PHE A 285 -3.58 8.90 -15.32
N ALA A 286 -2.48 8.18 -15.07
CA ALA A 286 -1.43 7.99 -16.06
C ALA A 286 -1.96 7.32 -17.34
N LEU A 287 -2.78 6.27 -17.18
CA LEU A 287 -3.42 5.58 -18.31
C LEU A 287 -4.39 6.48 -19.07
N ASP A 288 -5.23 7.22 -18.34
CA ASP A 288 -6.21 8.11 -18.94
C ASP A 288 -5.56 9.19 -19.80
N PHE A 289 -4.41 9.73 -19.37
CA PHE A 289 -3.78 10.87 -20.05
C PHE A 289 -2.50 10.55 -20.81
N GLY A 290 -2.06 9.29 -20.82
CA GLY A 290 -0.88 8.87 -21.58
C GLY A 290 0.43 9.26 -20.96
N LEU A 291 0.44 9.26 -19.65
CA LEU A 291 1.61 9.52 -18.84
C LEU A 291 2.17 8.20 -18.32
N THR A 292 3.41 8.25 -17.89
CA THR A 292 4.00 7.28 -16.98
C THR A 292 3.67 7.65 -15.52
N ALA A 293 3.76 6.70 -14.60
CA ALA A 293 3.55 7.00 -13.17
C ALA A 293 4.48 8.12 -12.64
N PRO A 294 5.79 8.17 -13.00
CA PRO A 294 6.65 9.29 -12.64
C PRO A 294 6.22 10.63 -13.25
N GLU A 295 5.68 10.66 -14.46
CA GLU A 295 5.15 11.89 -15.08
C GLU A 295 3.92 12.41 -14.35
N THR A 296 2.98 11.52 -14.00
CA THR A 296 1.82 11.86 -13.18
C THR A 296 2.25 12.52 -11.86
N LEU A 297 3.22 11.91 -11.17
CA LEU A 297 3.73 12.45 -9.92
C LEU A 297 4.41 13.81 -10.11
N ARG A 298 5.22 13.99 -11.16
CA ARG A 298 5.80 15.29 -11.48
C ARG A 298 4.74 16.36 -11.71
N HIS A 299 3.63 16.05 -12.37
CA HIS A 299 2.55 17.01 -12.53
C HIS A 299 1.90 17.37 -11.19
N LEU A 300 1.71 16.40 -10.30
CA LEU A 300 1.19 16.63 -8.95
C LEU A 300 2.15 17.48 -8.09
N GLU A 301 3.46 17.24 -8.20
CA GLU A 301 4.52 18.04 -7.58
C GLU A 301 4.49 19.50 -8.04
N HIS A 302 4.44 19.74 -9.35
CA HIS A 302 4.34 21.09 -9.91
C HIS A 302 3.06 21.78 -9.47
N PHE A 303 1.96 21.04 -9.38
CA PHE A 303 0.68 21.53 -8.89
C PHE A 303 0.77 21.97 -7.42
N ALA A 304 1.40 21.18 -6.55
CA ALA A 304 1.63 21.53 -5.15
C ALA A 304 2.48 22.80 -4.99
N LEU A 305 3.59 22.91 -5.74
CA LEU A 305 4.44 24.10 -5.71
C LEU A 305 3.71 25.35 -6.23
N GLY A 306 2.83 25.19 -7.22
CA GLY A 306 1.94 26.27 -7.67
C GLY A 306 1.06 26.80 -6.56
N LEU A 307 0.38 25.92 -5.82
CA LEU A 307 -0.48 26.30 -4.69
C LEU A 307 0.29 27.00 -3.56
N LEU A 308 1.50 26.52 -3.25
CA LEU A 308 2.37 27.16 -2.25
C LEU A 308 2.79 28.58 -2.68
N LYS A 309 3.03 28.80 -3.98
CA LYS A 309 3.36 30.12 -4.55
C LYS A 309 2.18 31.09 -4.56
N GLU A 310 0.96 30.59 -4.73
CA GLU A 310 -0.25 31.41 -4.69
C GLU A 310 -0.54 31.98 -3.29
N LYS A 311 -0.04 31.33 -2.23
CA LYS A 311 -0.15 31.78 -0.84
C LYS A 311 -1.60 32.07 -0.40
N LYS A 312 -2.57 31.28 -0.89
CA LYS A 312 -4.00 31.46 -0.57
C LYS A 312 -4.27 31.12 0.89
N ALA A 313 -4.19 32.13 1.77
CA ALA A 313 -4.29 31.98 3.23
C ALA A 313 -5.73 31.69 3.76
N THR A 314 -6.71 31.51 2.89
CA THR A 314 -8.08 31.11 3.28
C THR A 314 -8.08 29.68 3.85
N PRO A 315 -9.05 29.30 4.70
CA PRO A 315 -9.17 27.92 5.20
C PRO A 315 -9.12 26.86 4.08
N GLU A 316 -9.92 27.08 3.03
CA GLU A 316 -9.94 26.24 1.83
C GLU A 316 -8.57 26.16 1.13
N GLY A 317 -7.85 27.28 1.01
CA GLY A 317 -6.51 27.29 0.39
C GLY A 317 -5.50 26.47 1.20
N LYS A 318 -5.59 26.52 2.52
CA LYS A 318 -4.75 25.70 3.41
C LYS A 318 -5.07 24.22 3.30
N GLU A 319 -6.35 23.86 3.29
CA GLU A 319 -6.80 22.47 3.10
C GLU A 319 -6.37 21.92 1.74
N ASN A 320 -6.46 22.72 0.67
CA ASN A 320 -6.03 22.33 -0.66
C ASN A 320 -4.54 21.93 -0.69
N VAL A 321 -3.65 22.75 -0.11
CA VAL A 321 -2.23 22.40 0.01
C VAL A 321 -2.05 21.10 0.78
N SER A 322 -2.76 20.95 1.90
CA SER A 322 -2.71 19.73 2.72
C SER A 322 -3.08 18.48 1.92
N HIS A 323 -4.20 18.51 1.18
CA HIS A 323 -4.64 17.36 0.38
C HIS A 323 -3.63 16.96 -0.70
N VAL A 324 -3.05 17.95 -1.38
CA VAL A 324 -2.09 17.67 -2.47
C VAL A 324 -0.79 17.11 -1.90
N LEU A 325 -0.28 17.69 -0.80
CA LEU A 325 0.91 17.17 -0.12
C LEU A 325 0.68 15.75 0.42
N CYS A 326 -0.50 15.46 0.98
CA CYS A 326 -0.88 14.10 1.38
C CYS A 326 -0.87 13.13 0.20
N ALA A 327 -1.39 13.52 -0.96
CA ALA A 327 -1.39 12.69 -2.16
C ALA A 327 0.05 12.40 -2.65
N ILE A 328 0.95 13.38 -2.59
CA ILE A 328 2.36 13.17 -2.93
C ILE A 328 3.04 12.24 -1.92
N TYR A 329 2.89 12.54 -0.63
CA TYR A 329 3.40 11.71 0.46
C TYR A 329 2.95 10.25 0.36
N ARG A 330 1.66 10.02 0.14
CA ARG A 330 1.06 8.68 0.00
C ARG A 330 1.45 7.96 -1.28
N SER A 331 1.97 8.68 -2.27
CA SER A 331 2.52 8.04 -3.47
C SER A 331 3.75 7.20 -3.12
N GLY A 332 4.47 7.53 -2.03
CA GLY A 332 5.59 6.74 -1.52
C GLY A 332 6.80 6.69 -2.45
N GLU A 333 6.94 7.68 -3.33
CA GLU A 333 7.97 7.74 -4.36
C GLU A 333 9.15 8.60 -3.89
N ALA A 334 10.34 8.00 -3.81
CA ALA A 334 11.55 8.68 -3.34
C ALA A 334 11.96 9.87 -4.23
N SER A 335 11.50 9.92 -5.49
CA SER A 335 11.76 11.04 -6.41
C SER A 335 11.19 12.37 -5.93
N SER A 336 10.16 12.35 -5.08
CA SER A 336 9.53 13.56 -4.56
C SER A 336 10.30 14.26 -3.46
N THR A 337 11.39 13.67 -2.95
CA THR A 337 12.19 14.22 -1.83
C THR A 337 12.65 15.67 -2.10
N ASN A 338 13.10 15.99 -3.31
CA ASN A 338 13.51 17.37 -3.63
C ASN A 338 12.34 18.36 -3.56
N MET A 339 11.19 18.01 -4.13
CA MET A 339 10.00 18.87 -4.08
C MET A 339 9.48 19.00 -2.65
N LEU A 340 9.42 17.91 -1.89
CA LEU A 340 8.99 17.94 -0.49
C LEU A 340 9.91 18.80 0.37
N TYR A 341 11.23 18.80 0.09
CA TYR A 341 12.19 19.70 0.73
C TYR A 341 11.93 21.17 0.37
N GLU A 342 11.64 21.46 -0.89
CA GLU A 342 11.23 22.80 -1.33
C GLU A 342 9.93 23.23 -0.63
N ALA A 343 8.93 22.37 -0.57
CA ALA A 343 7.66 22.62 0.11
C ALA A 343 7.83 22.84 1.62
N LEU A 344 8.72 22.09 2.27
CA LEU A 344 9.03 22.21 3.70
C LEU A 344 9.54 23.62 4.05
N PHE A 345 10.47 24.13 3.24
CA PHE A 345 11.10 25.43 3.44
C PHE A 345 10.49 26.56 2.59
N ALA A 346 9.34 26.33 1.97
CA ALA A 346 8.58 27.38 1.30
C ALA A 346 8.22 28.47 2.31
N GLU A 347 8.24 29.73 1.86
CA GLU A 347 7.91 30.90 2.70
C GLU A 347 6.53 30.73 3.36
N TRP A 348 5.57 30.20 2.60
CA TRP A 348 4.24 29.87 3.07
C TRP A 348 3.97 28.39 2.81
N ASN A 349 3.78 27.62 3.88
CA ASN A 349 3.25 26.27 3.84
C ASN A 349 2.42 26.05 5.12
N PRO A 350 1.08 25.91 5.02
CA PRO A 350 0.22 25.71 6.17
C PRO A 350 0.24 24.27 6.70
N ASN A 351 0.88 23.32 6.01
CA ASN A 351 1.02 21.94 6.45
C ASN A 351 2.44 21.43 6.16
N ARG A 352 3.41 21.89 6.95
CA ARG A 352 4.80 21.42 6.86
C ARG A 352 4.97 20.01 7.40
N LEU A 353 4.08 19.56 8.28
CA LEU A 353 4.08 18.21 8.81
C LEU A 353 3.98 17.15 7.71
N CYS A 354 3.08 17.31 6.73
CA CYS A 354 3.00 16.35 5.61
C CYS A 354 4.27 16.32 4.74
N ALA A 355 4.93 17.47 4.57
CA ALA A 355 6.22 17.50 3.87
C ALA A 355 7.31 16.78 4.67
N LEU A 356 7.31 16.95 6.00
CA LEU A 356 8.19 16.23 6.92
C LEU A 356 7.94 14.71 6.89
N ASP A 357 6.68 14.27 7.02
CA ASP A 357 6.28 12.86 6.94
C ASP A 357 6.82 12.22 5.65
N GLY A 358 6.58 12.85 4.49
CA GLY A 358 7.04 12.33 3.20
C GLY A 358 8.55 12.35 3.00
N LEU A 359 9.26 13.33 3.54
CA LEU A 359 10.72 13.34 3.47
C LEU A 359 11.32 12.19 4.27
N PHE A 360 10.91 12.04 5.54
CA PHE A 360 11.49 11.07 6.47
C PHE A 360 11.18 9.61 6.11
N LEU A 361 10.21 9.35 5.22
CA LEU A 361 10.01 8.02 4.64
C LEU A 361 11.16 7.56 3.72
N HIS A 362 11.88 8.50 3.08
CA HIS A 362 12.76 8.18 1.95
C HIS A 362 14.21 8.63 2.14
N VAL A 363 14.48 9.51 3.11
CA VAL A 363 15.85 9.99 3.36
C VAL A 363 16.61 9.06 4.31
N ASP A 364 17.92 8.96 4.09
CA ASP A 364 18.81 8.32 5.05
C ASP A 364 19.02 9.21 6.30
N PRO A 365 19.57 8.66 7.40
CA PRO A 365 19.84 9.41 8.61
C PRO A 365 20.72 10.67 8.42
N SER A 366 21.68 10.65 7.49
CA SER A 366 22.58 11.78 7.24
C SER A 366 21.85 12.94 6.55
N ALA A 367 20.96 12.64 5.60
CA ALA A 367 20.09 13.61 4.97
C ALA A 367 19.03 14.12 5.95
N ALA A 368 18.44 13.25 6.77
CA ALA A 368 17.54 13.64 7.85
C ALA A 368 18.21 14.63 8.82
N LEU A 369 19.45 14.35 9.24
CA LEU A 369 20.22 15.24 10.11
C LEU A 369 20.44 16.63 9.48
N LYS A 370 20.77 16.69 8.18
CA LYS A 370 20.92 17.97 7.45
C LYS A 370 19.59 18.74 7.41
N ILE A 371 18.47 18.05 7.21
CA ILE A 371 17.13 18.65 7.26
C ILE A 371 16.84 19.21 8.65
N SER A 372 17.08 18.42 9.71
CA SER A 372 16.84 18.82 11.09
C SER A 372 17.70 20.01 11.53
N ARG A 373 18.98 20.07 11.12
CA ARG A 373 19.86 21.23 11.36
C ARG A 373 19.32 22.50 10.69
N ARG A 374 18.94 22.43 9.42
CA ARG A 374 18.35 23.57 8.72
C ARG A 374 17.01 24.00 9.31
N LEU A 375 16.22 23.05 9.80
CA LEU A 375 14.98 23.35 10.52
C LEU A 375 15.27 24.09 11.84
N LEU A 376 16.28 23.67 12.61
CA LEU A 376 16.71 24.39 13.82
C LEU A 376 17.22 25.80 13.50
N GLU A 377 17.93 25.99 12.38
CA GLU A 377 18.36 27.31 11.90
C GLU A 377 17.19 28.23 11.54
N LYS A 378 16.09 27.67 11.05
CA LYS A 378 14.87 28.39 10.63
C LYS A 378 13.68 28.10 11.55
N GLN A 379 13.94 27.87 12.83
CA GLN A 379 12.95 27.36 13.78
C GLN A 379 11.68 28.22 13.89
N GLU A 380 11.78 29.52 13.59
CA GLU A 380 10.68 30.48 13.53
C GLU A 380 9.63 30.17 12.45
N MET A 381 10.00 29.42 11.40
CA MET A 381 9.08 28.98 10.35
C MET A 381 8.20 27.80 10.78
N PHE A 382 8.55 27.14 11.89
CA PHE A 382 7.96 25.87 12.32
C PHE A 382 7.31 26.00 13.69
N SER A 383 6.15 25.38 13.84
CA SER A 383 5.54 25.19 15.16
C SER A 383 6.40 24.28 16.04
N ALA A 384 6.29 24.42 17.37
CA ALA A 384 6.99 23.53 18.30
C ALA A 384 6.63 22.05 18.07
N TYR A 385 5.42 21.76 17.60
CA TYR A 385 4.99 20.41 17.27
C TYR A 385 5.75 19.84 16.06
N GLU A 386 5.88 20.60 14.97
CA GLU A 386 6.62 20.17 13.77
C GLU A 386 8.11 19.96 14.07
N ARG A 387 8.71 20.86 14.88
CA ARG A 387 10.11 20.70 15.30
C ARG A 387 10.31 19.44 16.15
N MET A 388 9.45 19.25 17.16
CA MET A 388 9.46 18.05 18.00
C MET A 388 9.32 16.77 17.17
N TRP A 389 8.37 16.75 16.23
CA TRP A 389 8.15 15.63 15.34
C TRP A 389 9.42 15.31 14.55
N CYS A 390 10.06 16.33 13.97
CA CYS A 390 11.28 16.18 13.16
C CYS A 390 12.43 15.59 13.98
N TYR A 391 12.68 16.13 15.17
CA TYR A 391 13.76 15.63 16.03
C TYR A 391 13.49 14.19 16.49
N ARG A 392 12.23 13.86 16.80
CA ARG A 392 11.84 12.49 17.18
C ARG A 392 12.10 11.51 16.03
N GLN A 393 11.70 11.83 14.80
CA GLN A 393 11.94 10.94 13.67
C GLN A 393 13.43 10.74 13.39
N LEU A 394 14.24 11.79 13.50
CA LEU A 394 15.70 11.67 13.37
C LEU A 394 16.26 10.68 14.40
N THR A 395 15.84 10.77 15.67
CA THR A 395 16.30 9.82 16.70
C THR A 395 15.84 8.39 16.43
N GLY A 396 14.64 8.20 15.89
CA GLY A 396 14.14 6.88 15.48
C GLY A 396 14.97 6.28 14.35
N LEU A 397 15.19 7.05 13.27
CA LEU A 397 16.00 6.62 12.12
C LEU A 397 17.43 6.24 12.51
N ALA A 398 18.03 6.98 13.45
CA ALA A 398 19.38 6.68 13.95
C ALA A 398 19.46 5.42 14.84
N ALA A 399 18.34 4.99 15.42
CA ALA A 399 18.25 3.81 16.26
C ALA A 399 17.87 2.52 15.50
N GLU A 400 17.13 2.63 14.38
CA GLU A 400 16.59 1.50 13.62
C GLU A 400 17.43 1.05 12.41
N GLY A 401 18.50 1.77 12.07
CA GLY A 401 19.36 1.45 10.93
C GLY A 401 20.03 0.07 11.03
N LYS A 402 19.85 -0.78 9.98
CA LYS A 402 20.41 -2.14 9.87
C LYS A 402 21.95 -2.20 9.86
N GLU A 403 22.62 -1.06 9.76
CA GLU A 403 24.02 -0.89 10.14
C GLU A 403 24.03 0.25 11.16
N LEU A 404 24.35 -0.06 12.42
CA LEU A 404 24.63 0.94 13.45
C LEU A 404 25.85 1.76 12.99
N ASN A 405 25.62 2.81 12.20
CA ASN A 405 26.65 3.79 11.92
C ASN A 405 26.84 4.63 13.19
N ILE A 406 27.77 4.19 14.03
CA ILE A 406 28.16 4.83 15.30
C ILE A 406 28.49 6.31 15.08
N GLU A 407 29.01 6.70 13.92
CA GLU A 407 29.33 8.09 13.60
C GLU A 407 28.05 8.92 13.45
N VAL A 408 27.04 8.41 12.75
CA VAL A 408 25.72 9.08 12.64
C VAL A 408 25.07 9.23 14.00
N GLN A 409 25.12 8.22 14.86
CA GLN A 409 24.55 8.33 16.21
C GLN A 409 25.25 9.40 17.04
N LYS A 410 26.58 9.48 16.97
CA LYS A 410 27.34 10.57 17.61
C LYS A 410 26.95 11.94 17.06
N GLU A 411 26.74 12.05 15.76
CA GLU A 411 26.28 13.31 15.16
C GLU A 411 24.85 13.67 15.56
N VAL A 412 23.95 12.71 15.72
CA VAL A 412 22.60 12.95 16.25
C VAL A 412 22.66 13.39 17.71
N VAL A 413 23.49 12.77 18.55
CA VAL A 413 23.70 13.21 19.94
C VAL A 413 24.26 14.64 19.97
N ALA A 414 25.26 14.94 19.14
CA ALA A 414 25.81 16.29 19.03
C ALA A 414 24.72 17.29 18.60
N PHE A 415 23.89 16.94 17.62
CA PHE A 415 22.76 17.75 17.20
C PHE A 415 21.72 17.94 18.32
N LEU A 416 21.39 16.90 19.10
CA LEU A 416 20.48 17.03 20.23
C LEU A 416 21.03 18.00 21.29
N ARG A 417 22.35 18.03 21.51
CA ARG A 417 22.98 19.06 22.34
C ARG A 417 22.86 20.47 21.73
N GLU A 418 22.98 20.60 20.41
CA GLU A 418 22.71 21.88 19.70
C GLU A 418 21.26 22.34 19.90
N VAL A 419 20.29 21.42 19.79
CA VAL A 419 18.86 21.69 20.05
C VAL A 419 18.66 22.10 21.51
N ALA A 420 19.25 21.38 22.46
CA ALA A 420 19.22 21.75 23.87
C ALA A 420 19.80 23.15 24.12
N ALA A 421 20.78 23.60 23.34
CA ALA A 421 21.34 24.94 23.49
C ALA A 421 20.47 26.04 22.84
N ARG A 422 19.77 25.74 21.74
CA ARG A 422 19.18 26.76 20.84
C ARG A 422 17.65 26.79 20.78
N ASP A 423 16.97 25.66 20.97
CA ASP A 423 15.50 25.61 20.88
C ASP A 423 14.87 26.07 22.20
N GLU A 424 13.93 27.00 22.10
CA GLU A 424 13.29 27.65 23.24
C GLU A 424 12.08 26.87 23.77
N GLY A 425 11.60 25.86 23.04
CA GLY A 425 10.39 25.12 23.37
C GLY A 425 10.53 24.25 24.63
N GLN A 426 9.71 24.49 25.65
CA GLN A 426 9.70 23.74 26.91
C GLN A 426 9.50 22.23 26.70
N SER A 427 8.50 21.85 25.91
CA SER A 427 8.25 20.44 25.59
C SER A 427 9.41 19.80 24.85
N ILE A 428 10.05 20.54 23.93
CA ILE A 428 11.24 20.12 23.18
C ILE A 428 12.39 19.86 24.13
N ALA A 429 12.68 20.80 25.03
CA ALA A 429 13.70 20.64 26.06
C ALA A 429 13.50 19.38 26.91
N ALA A 430 12.27 19.12 27.37
CA ALA A 430 11.95 17.92 28.14
C ALA A 430 12.11 16.60 27.35
N ALA A 431 11.84 16.61 26.03
CA ALA A 431 12.06 15.44 25.19
C ALA A 431 13.55 15.22 24.91
N VAL A 432 14.26 16.29 24.54
CA VAL A 432 15.70 16.26 24.25
C VAL A 432 16.51 15.84 25.48
N ASP A 433 16.18 16.34 26.68
CA ASP A 433 16.83 15.89 27.92
C ASP A 433 16.69 14.38 28.12
N ARG A 434 15.48 13.83 27.89
CA ARG A 434 15.22 12.39 27.99
C ARG A 434 15.97 11.59 26.93
N TRP A 435 16.03 12.07 25.68
CA TRP A 435 16.76 11.40 24.61
C TRP A 435 18.27 11.40 24.88
N LEU A 436 18.84 12.53 25.29
CA LEU A 436 20.25 12.64 25.65
C LEU A 436 20.62 11.78 26.87
N LEU A 437 19.77 11.71 27.90
CA LEU A 437 20.01 10.81 29.04
C LEU A 437 20.07 9.33 28.63
N LYS A 438 19.28 8.95 27.64
CA LYS A 438 19.24 7.58 27.13
C LYS A 438 20.48 7.26 26.31
N ASP A 439 20.86 8.17 25.41
CA ASP A 439 21.85 7.89 24.36
C ASP A 439 23.27 8.38 24.72
N ASP A 440 23.40 9.24 25.74
CA ASP A 440 24.67 9.81 26.20
C ASP A 440 24.72 9.94 27.74
N PRO A 441 25.28 8.94 28.45
CA PRO A 441 25.38 8.96 29.91
C PRO A 441 26.14 10.17 30.47
N SER A 442 27.03 10.80 29.67
CA SER A 442 27.78 11.99 30.11
C SER A 442 26.88 13.22 30.26
N TRP A 443 25.70 13.22 29.64
CA TRP A 443 24.73 14.30 29.72
C TRP A 443 24.22 14.55 31.15
N ALA A 444 24.05 13.49 31.96
CA ALA A 444 23.31 13.52 33.21
C ALA A 444 23.77 14.60 34.21
N ARG A 445 25.07 14.91 34.23
CA ARG A 445 25.66 15.97 35.08
C ARG A 445 26.51 16.97 34.28
N SER A 446 26.27 17.04 32.97
CA SER A 446 27.00 17.95 32.09
C SER A 446 26.65 19.40 32.37
N GLU A 447 27.58 20.29 32.04
CA GLU A 447 27.37 21.75 32.14
C GLU A 447 26.26 22.22 31.19
N ASP A 448 26.17 21.61 30.01
CA ASP A 448 25.13 21.92 29.02
C ASP A 448 23.72 21.56 29.54
N ARG A 449 23.58 20.45 30.29
CA ARG A 449 22.32 20.09 30.95
C ARG A 449 21.92 21.08 32.04
N ARG A 450 22.89 21.57 32.84
CA ARG A 450 22.64 22.64 33.83
C ARG A 450 22.17 23.93 33.17
N ARG A 451 22.83 24.33 32.07
CA ARG A 451 22.44 25.51 31.27
C ARG A 451 21.03 25.37 30.69
N LEU A 452 20.70 24.19 30.15
CA LEU A 452 19.34 23.89 29.70
C LEU A 452 18.34 24.03 30.86
N ALA A 453 18.63 23.41 32.00
CA ALA A 453 17.74 23.42 33.16
C ALA A 453 17.52 24.83 33.71
N ALA A 454 18.58 25.63 33.87
CA ALA A 454 18.49 27.02 34.27
C ALA A 454 17.66 27.86 33.28
N ARG A 455 17.89 27.68 31.97
CA ARG A 455 17.12 28.38 30.93
C ARG A 455 15.63 28.08 31.01
N ILE A 456 15.25 26.81 31.10
CA ILE A 456 13.83 26.41 31.13
C ILE A 456 13.18 26.76 32.48
N ALA A 457 13.90 26.62 33.59
CA ALA A 457 13.43 26.98 34.93
C ALA A 457 13.05 28.47 35.06
N ALA A 458 13.69 29.33 34.28
CA ALA A 458 13.44 30.77 34.24
C ALA A 458 12.26 31.19 33.34
N GLN A 459 11.69 30.28 32.54
CA GLN A 459 10.62 30.62 31.60
C GLN A 459 9.24 30.76 32.26
N THR A 460 8.39 31.58 31.64
CA THR A 460 6.98 31.78 32.00
C THR A 460 6.06 31.41 30.82
N PRO A 461 4.83 30.90 31.06
CA PRO A 461 4.23 30.61 32.36
C PRO A 461 4.84 29.38 33.03
N GLU A 462 4.77 29.33 34.36
CA GLU A 462 5.15 28.14 35.11
C GLU A 462 4.16 27.01 34.82
N ASN A 463 4.68 25.87 34.43
CA ASN A 463 3.94 24.65 34.14
C ASN A 463 4.73 23.44 34.64
N PRO A 464 4.19 22.21 34.55
CA PRO A 464 4.85 21.02 35.08
C PRO A 464 6.27 20.80 34.54
N ILE A 465 6.55 21.22 33.30
CA ILE A 465 7.90 21.11 32.71
C ILE A 465 8.85 22.10 33.39
N VAL A 466 8.46 23.37 33.52
CA VAL A 466 9.26 24.39 34.20
C VAL A 466 9.55 23.98 35.65
N THR A 467 8.53 23.49 36.38
CA THR A 467 8.71 22.99 37.74
C THR A 467 9.67 21.79 37.80
N ALA A 468 9.55 20.84 36.87
CA ALA A 468 10.47 19.70 36.80
C ALA A 468 11.91 20.14 36.53
N PHE A 469 12.13 21.15 35.68
CA PHE A 469 13.48 21.69 35.43
C PHE A 469 14.02 22.53 36.60
N LYS A 470 13.17 23.21 37.39
CA LYS A 470 13.57 23.83 38.67
C LYS A 470 14.05 22.79 39.67
N ASP A 471 13.34 21.67 39.79
CA ASP A 471 13.73 20.59 40.69
C ASP A 471 14.99 19.87 40.20
N LEU A 472 15.12 19.66 38.89
CA LEU A 472 16.35 19.16 38.29
C LEU A 472 17.54 20.06 38.62
N LEU A 473 17.39 21.39 38.50
CA LEU A 473 18.47 22.34 38.80
C LEU A 473 18.93 22.27 40.26
N LYS A 474 17.99 22.03 41.21
CA LYS A 474 18.34 21.76 42.62
C LYS A 474 19.12 20.46 42.77
N GLU A 475 18.83 19.44 41.96
CA GLU A 475 19.49 18.14 42.01
C GLU A 475 20.92 18.18 41.42
N ILE A 476 21.09 18.76 40.22
CA ILE A 476 22.35 18.71 39.47
C ILE A 476 23.23 19.95 39.66
N GLY A 477 22.70 20.98 40.33
CA GLY A 477 23.36 22.25 40.63
C GLY A 477 23.25 23.30 39.52
N GLU A 478 23.43 24.56 39.91
CA GLU A 478 23.48 25.72 39.02
C GLU A 478 24.67 25.67 38.03
N PRO A 479 24.55 26.22 36.81
CA PRO A 479 25.66 26.31 35.88
C PRO A 479 26.81 27.15 36.45
N ALA A 480 28.04 26.88 36.02
CA ALA A 480 29.25 27.52 36.54
C ALA A 480 29.25 29.04 36.36
N ASP A 481 28.56 29.54 35.33
CA ASP A 481 28.50 30.95 34.97
C ASP A 481 27.47 31.76 35.77
N SER A 482 26.55 31.13 36.51
CA SER A 482 25.51 31.83 37.31
C SER A 482 25.99 32.24 38.71
N LYS A 483 27.25 31.96 39.07
CA LYS A 483 27.88 32.35 40.35
C LYS A 483 28.71 33.64 40.27
N ARG A 484 28.59 34.42 39.19
CA ARG A 484 29.22 35.73 39.02
C ARG A 484 28.17 36.85 39.05
N GLU A 485 27.57 37.06 40.21
CA GLU A 485 26.97 38.35 40.59
C GLU A 485 27.44 38.74 41.98
#